data_AF-A0A9D0ZAI7-F1
#
_entry.id   AF-A0A9D0ZAI7-F1
#
_cell.length_a   1.000
_cell.length_b   1.000
_cell.length_c   1.000
_cell.angle_alpha   90.00
_cell.angle_beta   90.00
_cell.angle_gamma   90.00
#
_symmetry.space_group_name_H-M   'P 1'
#
loop_
_entity.id
_entity.type
_entity.pdbx_description
1 polymer ?
#
loop_
_entity_poly.entity_id
_entity_poly.type
_entity_poly.pdbx_seq_one_letter_code
_entity_poly.pdbx_strand_id
1 'polypeptide(L)'
;MTRRRHIVRGHLTRVNLAAAQAVFAPPVKDAWGRALPPFDPDLARLCAELSAATYDLEVERFFDAGWVDCTFQAENRLFDAIDGPVDRPVRALRRGIRMKRARGAVRVSPGDVLRGVRQLVATDTGKVLTMALPLQEGRAVVAVSFMGTSRKFYDWVTNMKMSCRDGMHEGFSQVARQVLENAERIAYPQAAAALGRERLTLRDAVELAAQPDSPVRLLVCGHSQGGASAQAYVHLLISEQGALRENLLGYTFAAPTVAGLVFAGDPASYPVYNVVNADDFVPRIGSYMRLGTDMLYVPDEDFRAACYGWSDGPEAEYARERVRRLFAGMVDTPTVIAGVAGMCRALRNLPDARIAERTLGALNAGIRYLTPAMAALGMTAADIIGLLERQLILAYRSVTDENLDEERLEAMARACMDLLSEVGPEAFTRAVSEVTLAPHGISREPGRTPPYVQIVQRCQDSLRPHVWHARDGRAMCEPEPGSWFALAQDIALQEGERPLALESGGTQTQDGRE
;
A
#
# COMPACT_ATOMS: atom_id res chain seq x y z
N MET A 1 8.74 -1.89 44.96
CA MET A 1 7.75 -0.90 44.47
C MET A 1 7.91 -0.76 42.95
N THR A 2 7.12 -1.51 42.18
CA THR A 2 7.09 -1.43 40.72
C THR A 2 6.38 -0.14 40.31
N ARG A 3 7.14 0.86 39.82
CA ARG A 3 6.53 2.02 39.16
C ARG A 3 5.66 1.47 38.02
N ARG A 4 4.33 1.63 38.11
CA ARG A 4 3.42 1.40 36.98
C ARG A 4 3.99 2.17 35.80
N ARG A 5 4.55 1.48 34.80
CA ARG A 5 4.99 2.11 33.56
C ARG A 5 3.78 2.84 33.00
N HIS A 6 3.92 4.14 32.78
CA HIS A 6 2.88 4.95 32.16
C HIS A 6 2.54 4.33 30.80
N ILE A 7 1.29 3.87 30.61
CA ILE A 7 0.86 3.27 29.35
C ILE A 7 0.79 4.39 28.31
N VAL A 8 1.70 4.38 27.35
CA VAL A 8 1.69 5.31 26.23
C VAL A 8 0.87 4.70 25.11
N ARG A 9 -0.27 5.32 24.82
CA ARG A 9 -1.20 4.84 23.79
C ARG A 9 -0.96 5.54 22.46
N GLY A 10 -1.18 4.83 21.35
CA GLY A 10 -1.26 5.38 20.01
C GLY A 10 -2.25 6.54 19.94
N HIS A 11 -1.94 7.51 19.09
CA HIS A 11 -2.83 8.64 18.86
C HIS A 11 -4.05 8.23 18.04
N LEU A 12 -3.83 7.42 17.00
CA LEU A 12 -4.88 6.96 16.10
C LEU A 12 -5.58 5.72 16.65
N THR A 13 -4.81 4.67 16.87
CA THR A 13 -5.27 3.31 17.16
C THR A 13 -5.55 3.06 18.64
N ARG A 14 -5.09 3.97 19.53
CA ARG A 14 -5.21 3.87 21.00
C ARG A 14 -4.57 2.63 21.62
N VAL A 15 -3.88 1.80 20.83
CA VAL A 15 -3.13 0.64 21.31
C VAL A 15 -2.01 1.06 22.25
N ASN A 16 -1.64 0.21 23.21
CA ASN A 16 -0.41 0.42 23.96
C ASN A 16 0.79 0.30 23.02
N LEU A 17 1.55 1.36 22.81
CA LEU A 17 2.67 1.37 21.86
C LEU A 17 3.83 0.46 22.31
N ALA A 18 3.86 0.03 23.57
CA ALA A 18 4.83 -0.95 24.05
C ALA A 18 4.36 -2.42 23.92
N ALA A 19 3.14 -2.68 23.42
CA ALA A 19 2.57 -4.03 23.31
C ALA A 19 3.10 -4.78 22.08
N ALA A 20 4.39 -5.10 22.08
CA ALA A 20 5.04 -5.86 21.00
C ALA A 20 5.40 -7.31 21.41
N GLN A 21 5.07 -7.73 22.62
CA GLN A 21 5.46 -9.04 23.15
C GLN A 21 4.90 -10.20 22.31
N ALA A 22 3.70 -10.03 21.74
CA ALA A 22 3.05 -11.04 20.91
C ALA A 22 3.82 -11.38 19.63
N VAL A 23 4.80 -10.56 19.21
CA VAL A 23 5.71 -10.90 18.10
C VAL A 23 6.48 -12.19 18.42
N PHE A 24 6.67 -12.50 19.70
CA PHE A 24 7.32 -13.72 20.20
C PHE A 24 6.37 -14.91 20.39
N ALA A 25 5.10 -14.81 19.99
CA ALA A 25 4.18 -15.94 20.07
C ALA A 25 4.71 -17.13 19.24
N PRO A 26 4.54 -18.37 19.74
CA PRO A 26 4.91 -19.54 18.98
C PRO A 26 4.03 -19.67 17.73
N PRO A 27 4.55 -20.20 16.61
CA PRO A 27 3.74 -20.48 15.44
C PRO A 27 2.55 -21.39 15.76
N VAL A 28 1.40 -21.07 15.19
CA VAL A 28 0.18 -21.89 15.25
C VAL A 28 -0.20 -22.33 13.85
N LYS A 29 -0.93 -23.45 13.74
CA LYS A 29 -1.50 -23.85 12.45
C LYS A 29 -2.63 -22.88 12.08
N ASP A 30 -2.51 -22.27 10.91
CA ASP A 30 -3.61 -21.53 10.30
C ASP A 30 -4.71 -22.49 9.79
N ALA A 31 -5.78 -21.92 9.24
CA ALA A 31 -6.92 -22.68 8.72
C ALA A 31 -6.56 -23.59 7.53
N TRP A 32 -5.44 -23.35 6.87
CA TRP A 32 -4.91 -24.14 5.77
C TRP A 32 -3.78 -25.09 6.21
N GLY A 33 -3.53 -25.21 7.53
CA GLY A 33 -2.58 -26.13 8.12
C GLY A 33 -1.12 -25.67 8.17
N ARG A 34 -0.81 -24.42 7.78
CA ARG A 34 0.55 -23.86 7.79
C ARG A 34 0.90 -23.34 9.19
N ALA A 35 2.09 -23.66 9.68
CA ALA A 35 2.57 -23.14 10.96
C ALA A 35 3.19 -21.74 10.78
N LEU A 36 2.48 -20.70 11.21
CA LEU A 36 2.90 -19.30 11.11
C LEU A 36 2.70 -18.58 12.44
N PRO A 37 3.46 -17.51 12.73
CA PRO A 37 3.14 -16.64 13.87
C PRO A 37 1.69 -16.15 13.77
N PRO A 38 0.90 -16.23 14.86
CA PRO A 38 -0.52 -15.91 14.82
C PRO A 38 -0.79 -14.43 14.55
N PHE A 39 -1.96 -14.15 13.96
CA PHE A 39 -2.52 -12.80 13.90
C PHE A 39 -2.78 -12.30 15.32
N ASP A 40 -2.29 -11.11 15.65
CA ASP A 40 -2.50 -10.44 16.92
C ASP A 40 -3.17 -9.06 16.68
N PRO A 41 -4.38 -8.85 17.25
CA PRO A 41 -5.11 -7.60 17.12
C PRO A 41 -4.38 -6.34 17.57
N ASP A 42 -3.56 -6.42 18.62
CA ASP A 42 -2.82 -5.27 19.14
C ASP A 42 -1.58 -5.00 18.29
N LEU A 43 -0.92 -6.02 17.76
CA LEU A 43 0.14 -5.83 16.76
C LEU A 43 -0.39 -5.21 15.47
N ALA A 44 -1.56 -5.63 14.97
CA ALA A 44 -2.19 -5.01 13.81
C ALA A 44 -2.44 -3.51 14.04
N ARG A 45 -2.93 -3.13 15.22
CA ARG A 45 -3.09 -1.71 15.61
C ARG A 45 -1.76 -0.99 15.75
N LEU A 46 -0.75 -1.60 16.38
CA LEU A 46 0.59 -1.03 16.52
C LEU A 46 1.22 -0.74 15.15
N CYS A 47 1.12 -1.67 14.21
CA CYS A 47 1.61 -1.53 12.85
C CYS A 47 0.82 -0.50 12.04
N ALA A 48 -0.50 -0.39 12.24
CA ALA A 48 -1.29 0.67 11.60
C ALA A 48 -0.86 2.06 12.10
N GLU A 49 -0.63 2.21 13.41
CA GLU A 49 -0.11 3.45 14.00
C GLU A 49 1.28 3.78 13.44
N LEU A 50 2.18 2.80 13.39
CA LEU A 50 3.55 3.01 12.90
C LEU A 50 3.57 3.34 11.40
N SER A 51 2.73 2.67 10.61
CA SER A 51 2.56 2.95 9.18
C SER A 51 2.06 4.37 8.94
N ALA A 52 1.07 4.84 9.71
CA ALA A 52 0.59 6.21 9.65
C ALA A 52 1.67 7.22 10.10
N ALA A 53 2.36 6.95 11.22
CA ALA A 53 3.41 7.81 11.76
C ALA A 53 4.61 7.96 10.81
N THR A 54 4.84 6.98 9.93
CA THR A 54 5.92 7.00 8.95
C THR A 54 5.74 8.11 7.89
N TYR A 55 4.49 8.49 7.57
CA TYR A 55 4.24 9.53 6.57
C TYR A 55 4.72 10.92 7.02
N ASP A 56 4.47 11.27 8.28
CA ASP A 56 4.79 12.60 8.85
C ASP A 56 5.96 12.58 9.84
N LEU A 57 6.57 11.41 10.04
CA LEU A 57 7.61 11.14 11.03
C LEU A 57 7.17 11.59 12.43
N GLU A 58 5.96 11.21 12.84
CA GLU A 58 5.39 11.49 14.17
C GLU A 58 5.65 10.34 15.14
N VAL A 59 6.94 10.10 15.45
CA VAL A 59 7.39 8.96 16.26
C VAL A 59 7.69 9.31 17.72
N GLU A 60 7.40 10.54 18.17
CA GLU A 60 7.50 11.01 19.56
C GLU A 60 6.94 10.04 20.58
N ARG A 61 5.71 9.58 20.35
CA ARG A 61 5.01 8.72 21.30
C ARG A 61 5.58 7.31 21.34
N PHE A 62 6.22 6.84 20.27
CA PHE A 62 6.93 5.56 20.27
C PHE A 62 8.14 5.63 21.21
N PHE A 63 8.91 6.71 21.20
CA PHE A 63 10.01 6.88 22.15
C PHE A 63 9.53 6.94 23.61
N ASP A 64 8.43 7.65 23.86
CA ASP A 64 7.82 7.69 25.20
C ASP A 64 7.37 6.30 25.67
N ALA A 65 7.00 5.42 24.73
CA ALA A 65 6.62 4.04 24.98
C ALA A 65 7.82 3.08 25.15
N GLY A 66 9.05 3.54 24.90
CA GLY A 66 10.28 2.77 25.07
C GLY A 66 10.93 2.28 23.78
N TRP A 67 10.41 2.67 22.61
CA TRP A 67 11.14 2.45 21.35
C TRP A 67 12.40 3.31 21.31
N VAL A 68 13.46 2.80 20.71
CA VAL A 68 14.78 3.41 20.65
C VAL A 68 15.39 3.26 19.26
N ASP A 69 16.53 3.91 19.06
CA ASP A 69 17.39 3.71 17.89
C ASP A 69 16.64 3.83 16.56
N CYS A 70 15.95 4.95 16.38
CA CYS A 70 15.16 5.20 15.19
C CYS A 70 16.03 5.76 14.06
N THR A 71 16.04 5.09 12.92
CA THR A 71 16.70 5.56 11.70
C THR A 71 15.69 5.67 10.58
N PHE A 72 15.73 6.79 9.88
CA PHE A 72 14.92 7.03 8.69
C PHE A 72 15.80 7.06 7.45
N GLN A 73 15.46 6.27 6.43
CA GLN A 73 16.09 6.28 5.12
C GLN A 73 15.22 7.09 4.16
N ALA A 74 15.83 8.05 3.45
CA ALA A 74 15.22 8.71 2.30
C ALA A 74 16.30 9.17 1.32
N GLU A 75 16.08 9.05 0.01
CA GLU A 75 17.03 9.50 -1.01
C GLU A 75 18.45 8.89 -0.86
N ASN A 76 18.53 7.61 -0.48
CA ASN A 76 19.78 6.90 -0.13
C ASN A 76 20.60 7.55 0.99
N ARG A 77 19.98 8.44 1.77
CA ARG A 77 20.55 9.05 2.96
C ARG A 77 19.89 8.46 4.20
N LEU A 78 20.72 8.16 5.19
CA LEU A 78 20.27 7.75 6.51
C LEU A 78 20.20 8.98 7.42
N PHE A 79 19.09 9.11 8.10
CA PHE A 79 18.80 10.14 9.08
C PHE A 79 18.56 9.46 10.41
N ASP A 80 19.60 9.42 11.24
CA ASP A 80 19.44 8.90 12.60
C ASP A 80 18.72 9.92 13.47
N ALA A 81 17.55 9.53 13.96
CA ALA A 81 16.87 10.19 15.07
C ALA A 81 17.53 9.72 16.38
N ILE A 82 18.81 10.05 16.56
CA ILE A 82 19.57 9.63 17.74
C ILE A 82 18.98 10.28 18.99
N ASP A 83 18.83 9.44 20.02
CA ASP A 83 18.88 9.86 21.42
C ASP A 83 19.89 8.97 22.18
N GLY A 84 21.11 9.49 22.41
CA GLY A 84 22.13 8.96 23.31
C GLY A 84 22.06 9.59 24.72
N PRO A 85 23.03 9.33 25.62
CA PRO A 85 23.00 9.78 27.02
C PRO A 85 23.41 11.26 27.16
N VAL A 86 22.49 12.18 26.90
CA VAL A 86 22.66 13.63 27.16
C VAL A 86 21.33 14.25 27.62
N ASP A 87 21.40 15.30 28.42
CA ASP A 87 20.29 16.01 29.10
C ASP A 87 19.04 16.31 28.25
N ARG A 88 17.86 16.13 28.87
CA ARG A 88 16.51 16.22 28.27
C ARG A 88 16.20 17.49 27.44
N PRO A 89 16.61 18.72 27.81
CA PRO A 89 16.27 19.93 27.06
C PRO A 89 17.03 20.06 25.73
N VAL A 90 18.32 19.69 25.73
CA VAL A 90 19.19 19.73 24.55
C VAL A 90 18.80 18.64 23.55
N ARG A 91 18.29 17.52 24.06
CA ARG A 91 17.71 16.38 23.34
C ARG A 91 16.53 16.78 22.46
N ALA A 92 15.51 17.42 23.05
CA ALA A 92 14.30 17.87 22.34
C ALA A 92 14.61 18.87 21.22
N LEU A 93 15.59 19.76 21.43
CA LEU A 93 15.99 20.77 20.44
C LEU A 93 16.72 20.16 19.24
N ARG A 94 17.73 19.30 19.46
CA ARG A 94 18.46 18.61 18.37
C ARG A 94 17.54 17.69 17.57
N ARG A 95 16.64 17.00 18.27
CA ARG A 95 15.58 16.18 17.69
C ARG A 95 14.65 17.01 16.81
N GLY A 96 14.14 18.13 17.32
CA GLY A 96 13.28 19.04 16.55
C GLY A 96 13.94 19.56 15.27
N ILE A 97 15.23 19.89 15.31
CA ILE A 97 15.98 20.37 14.14
C ILE A 97 16.20 19.26 13.11
N ARG A 98 16.56 18.04 13.53
CA ARG A 98 16.79 16.90 12.61
C ARG A 98 15.48 16.36 12.04
N MET A 99 14.44 16.23 12.86
CA MET A 99 13.10 15.88 12.37
C MET A 99 12.57 16.95 11.42
N LYS A 100 12.85 18.24 11.67
CA LYS A 100 12.55 19.31 10.71
C LYS A 100 13.33 19.15 9.39
N ARG A 101 14.59 18.70 9.42
CA ARG A 101 15.37 18.39 8.21
C ARG A 101 14.85 17.14 7.48
N ALA A 102 14.54 16.07 8.20
CA ALA A 102 13.95 14.84 7.63
C ALA A 102 12.56 15.13 7.03
N ARG A 103 11.68 15.84 7.74
CA ARG A 103 10.42 16.36 7.22
C ARG A 103 10.62 17.29 6.02
N GLY A 104 11.69 18.09 6.03
CA GLY A 104 12.11 18.91 4.90
C GLY A 104 12.47 18.07 3.67
N ALA A 105 13.21 16.98 3.84
CA ALA A 105 13.53 16.03 2.78
C ALA A 105 12.29 15.26 2.27
N VAL A 106 11.20 15.21 3.05
CA VAL A 106 9.91 14.66 2.60
C VAL A 106 9.09 15.68 1.80
N ARG A 107 9.26 16.99 2.06
CA ARG A 107 8.55 18.09 1.37
C ARG A 107 9.18 18.45 0.02
N VAL A 108 8.35 18.88 -0.93
CA VAL A 108 8.78 19.29 -2.29
C VAL A 108 9.31 20.73 -2.26
N SER A 109 10.46 20.98 -2.90
CA SER A 109 10.90 22.34 -3.26
C SER A 109 10.77 22.59 -4.77
N PRO A 110 10.46 23.82 -5.23
CA PRO A 110 10.36 24.15 -6.66
C PRO A 110 11.66 23.91 -7.45
N GLY A 111 12.83 23.94 -6.80
CA GLY A 111 14.12 23.70 -7.45
C GLY A 111 14.42 22.22 -7.72
N ASP A 112 13.84 21.30 -6.93
CA ASP A 112 13.99 19.85 -7.11
C ASP A 112 13.17 19.34 -8.30
N VAL A 113 12.09 20.06 -8.63
CA VAL A 113 11.22 19.81 -9.78
C VAL A 113 11.99 19.98 -11.09
N LEU A 114 12.73 21.08 -11.26
CA LEU A 114 13.52 21.32 -12.48
C LEU A 114 14.74 20.39 -12.61
N ARG A 115 15.34 19.98 -11.49
CA ARG A 115 16.54 19.13 -11.52
C ARG A 115 16.20 17.65 -11.79
N GLY A 116 15.07 17.16 -11.28
CA GLY A 116 14.67 15.77 -11.46
C GLY A 116 14.07 15.42 -12.84
N VAL A 117 13.67 16.41 -13.65
CA VAL A 117 13.25 16.18 -15.05
C VAL A 117 14.42 15.70 -15.93
N ARG A 118 15.66 16.09 -15.61
CA ARG A 118 16.86 15.52 -16.27
C ARG A 118 17.27 14.16 -15.71
N GLN A 119 16.70 13.74 -14.58
CA GLN A 119 17.02 12.53 -13.82
C GLN A 119 15.91 11.47 -13.88
N LEU A 120 15.04 11.57 -14.90
CA LEU A 120 13.86 10.74 -15.19
C LEU A 120 14.12 9.22 -15.32
N VAL A 121 15.33 8.74 -15.04
CA VAL A 121 15.77 7.34 -15.21
C VAL A 121 16.56 6.79 -13.99
N ALA A 122 16.90 7.57 -12.95
CA ALA A 122 18.06 7.19 -12.12
C ALA A 122 17.96 7.15 -10.58
N THR A 123 16.87 7.55 -9.91
CA THR A 123 16.85 7.46 -8.42
C THR A 123 15.49 7.05 -7.83
N ASP A 124 15.18 5.76 -7.93
CA ASP A 124 14.22 5.10 -7.03
C ASP A 124 14.81 5.16 -5.61
N THR A 125 14.17 5.81 -4.64
CA THR A 125 14.68 5.78 -3.26
C THR A 125 13.55 5.54 -2.27
N GLY A 126 13.51 4.34 -1.71
CA GLY A 126 12.54 3.95 -0.68
C GLY A 126 12.63 4.84 0.56
N LYS A 127 11.47 5.22 1.10
CA LYS A 127 11.36 5.90 2.40
C LYS A 127 11.01 4.88 3.47
N VAL A 128 11.93 4.64 4.39
CA VAL A 128 11.82 3.56 5.38
C VAL A 128 12.18 4.07 6.75
N LEU A 129 11.36 3.74 7.74
CA LEU A 129 11.60 4.02 9.14
C LEU A 129 11.92 2.70 9.85
N THR A 130 13.01 2.67 10.61
CA THR A 130 13.42 1.53 11.43
C THR A 130 13.57 1.98 12.87
N MET A 131 13.21 1.11 13.82
CA MET A 131 13.43 1.35 15.25
C MET A 131 13.41 0.03 16.03
N ALA A 132 13.98 0.03 17.22
CA ALA A 132 14.02 -1.15 18.08
C ALA A 132 13.20 -0.95 19.37
N LEU A 133 12.64 -2.03 19.90
CA LEU A 133 12.03 -2.07 21.22
C LEU A 133 12.68 -3.18 22.04
N PRO A 134 13.54 -2.83 23.01
CA PRO A 134 14.04 -3.77 23.99
C PRO A 134 12.88 -4.27 24.88
N LEU A 135 12.76 -5.58 24.98
CA LEU A 135 11.79 -6.27 25.82
C LEU A 135 12.48 -6.85 27.06
N GLN A 136 11.71 -7.55 27.89
CA GLN A 136 12.27 -8.30 29.02
C GLN A 136 13.06 -9.52 28.51
N GLU A 137 13.84 -10.14 29.41
CA GLU A 137 14.53 -11.42 29.17
C GLU A 137 15.55 -11.39 28.02
N GLY A 138 16.16 -10.24 27.74
CA GLY A 138 17.17 -10.13 26.69
C GLY A 138 16.61 -10.36 25.29
N ARG A 139 15.35 -9.96 25.06
CA ARG A 139 14.71 -9.97 23.74
C ARG A 139 14.55 -8.56 23.20
N ALA A 140 14.47 -8.41 21.88
CA ALA A 140 14.14 -7.15 21.23
C ALA A 140 13.29 -7.38 19.98
N VAL A 141 12.44 -6.40 19.67
CA VAL A 141 11.75 -6.31 18.38
C VAL A 141 12.44 -5.22 17.56
N VAL A 142 12.78 -5.51 16.30
CA VAL A 142 13.19 -4.49 15.34
C VAL A 142 12.03 -4.27 14.36
N ALA A 143 11.44 -3.07 14.39
CA ALA A 143 10.38 -2.70 13.49
C ALA A 143 10.94 -2.02 12.24
N VAL A 144 10.44 -2.42 11.07
CA VAL A 144 10.76 -1.82 9.77
C VAL A 144 9.45 -1.40 9.11
N SER A 145 9.25 -0.10 8.94
CA SER A 145 8.04 0.49 8.36
C SER A 145 8.36 1.18 7.04
N PHE A 146 7.71 0.73 5.97
CA PHE A 146 7.85 1.32 4.64
C PHE A 146 6.75 2.36 4.41
N MET A 147 7.16 3.54 3.93
CA MET A 147 6.22 4.58 3.51
C MET A 147 5.67 4.26 2.11
N GLY A 148 4.37 4.50 1.90
CA GLY A 148 3.80 4.51 0.55
C GLY A 148 4.16 5.77 -0.25
N THR A 149 3.48 5.98 -1.38
CA THR A 149 3.69 7.13 -2.27
C THR A 149 3.61 8.44 -1.49
N SER A 150 4.65 9.27 -1.58
CA SER A 150 4.70 10.58 -0.95
C SER A 150 4.17 11.67 -1.89
N ARG A 151 4.15 12.93 -1.46
CA ARG A 151 3.75 14.08 -2.30
C ARG A 151 4.76 14.38 -3.46
N LYS A 152 5.69 13.46 -3.75
CA LYS A 152 6.77 13.66 -4.73
C LYS A 152 6.41 13.02 -6.07
N PHE A 153 6.75 13.74 -7.13
CA PHE A 153 6.48 13.44 -8.55
C PHE A 153 6.97 12.06 -9.02
N TYR A 154 8.17 11.63 -8.59
CA TYR A 154 8.84 10.44 -9.15
C TYR A 154 8.33 9.10 -8.60
N ASP A 155 7.66 9.09 -7.44
CA ASP A 155 7.13 7.86 -6.83
C ASP A 155 6.11 7.17 -7.76
N TRP A 156 5.46 7.93 -8.65
CA TRP A 156 4.53 7.41 -9.67
C TRP A 156 5.21 6.61 -10.80
N VAL A 157 6.46 6.93 -11.17
CA VAL A 157 7.17 6.20 -12.23
C VAL A 157 7.56 4.80 -11.75
N THR A 158 7.96 4.67 -10.48
CA THR A 158 8.21 3.36 -9.84
C THR A 158 6.92 2.55 -9.72
N ASN A 159 5.77 3.21 -9.53
CA ASN A 159 4.45 2.57 -9.47
C ASN A 159 3.98 1.99 -10.80
N MET A 160 4.60 2.34 -11.94
CA MET A 160 4.24 1.79 -13.25
C MET A 160 5.26 0.79 -13.80
N LYS A 161 6.33 0.49 -13.05
CA LYS A 161 7.18 -0.68 -13.32
C LYS A 161 6.44 -1.95 -12.86
N MET A 162 5.37 -2.31 -13.56
CA MET A 162 4.55 -3.50 -13.26
C MET A 162 5.22 -4.82 -13.69
N SER A 163 6.46 -4.75 -14.21
CA SER A 163 7.28 -5.90 -14.53
C SER A 163 7.56 -6.75 -13.29
N CYS A 164 7.51 -8.07 -13.47
CA CYS A 164 8.01 -9.01 -12.48
C CYS A 164 9.40 -9.50 -12.88
N ARG A 165 10.31 -9.57 -11.91
CA ARG A 165 11.60 -10.24 -12.01
C ARG A 165 11.66 -11.32 -10.94
N ASP A 166 12.07 -12.53 -11.30
CA ASP A 166 12.10 -13.68 -10.40
C ASP A 166 10.75 -13.96 -9.70
N GLY A 167 9.65 -13.66 -10.41
CA GLY A 167 8.28 -13.82 -9.90
C GLY A 167 7.78 -12.72 -8.95
N MET A 168 8.58 -11.67 -8.68
CA MET A 168 8.23 -10.56 -7.79
C MET A 168 8.23 -9.23 -8.53
N HIS A 169 7.37 -8.30 -8.13
CA HIS A 169 7.28 -6.96 -8.69
C HIS A 169 8.61 -6.20 -8.53
N GLU A 170 9.16 -5.71 -9.63
CA GLU A 170 10.52 -5.17 -9.71
C GLU A 170 10.69 -3.89 -8.87
N GLY A 171 9.75 -2.94 -8.99
CA GLY A 171 9.80 -1.67 -8.26
C GLY A 171 9.81 -1.84 -6.73
N PHE A 172 8.91 -2.66 -6.17
CA PHE A 172 8.85 -2.90 -4.72
C PHE A 172 10.07 -3.69 -4.23
N SER A 173 10.56 -4.65 -5.02
CA SER A 173 11.77 -5.41 -4.71
C SER A 173 13.00 -4.52 -4.66
N GLN A 174 13.12 -3.56 -5.58
CA GLN A 174 14.22 -2.60 -5.60
C GLN A 174 14.24 -1.73 -4.33
N VAL A 175 13.08 -1.23 -3.88
CA VAL A 175 12.96 -0.49 -2.62
C VAL A 175 13.38 -1.34 -1.43
N ALA A 176 12.95 -2.60 -1.37
CA ALA A 176 13.33 -3.52 -0.31
C ALA A 176 14.84 -3.83 -0.29
N ARG A 177 15.45 -4.03 -1.47
CA ARG A 177 16.91 -4.26 -1.60
C ARG A 177 17.74 -3.09 -1.09
N GLN A 178 17.32 -1.85 -1.35
CA GLN A 178 18.02 -0.66 -0.85
C GLN A 178 18.09 -0.58 0.68
N VAL A 179 17.12 -1.16 1.38
CA VAL A 179 17.17 -1.27 2.85
C VAL A 179 18.23 -2.28 3.27
N LEU A 180 18.28 -3.44 2.60
CA LEU A 180 19.27 -4.48 2.86
C LEU A 180 20.70 -3.99 2.56
N GLU A 181 20.89 -3.23 1.48
CA GLU A 181 22.19 -2.62 1.14
C GLU A 181 22.69 -1.63 2.21
N ASN A 182 21.78 -0.98 2.93
CA ASN A 182 22.11 -0.08 4.03
C ASN A 182 22.09 -0.76 5.41
N ALA A 183 21.78 -2.06 5.49
CA ALA A 183 21.48 -2.73 6.75
C ALA A 183 22.65 -2.72 7.75
N GLU A 184 23.90 -2.77 7.27
CA GLU A 184 25.10 -2.67 8.13
C GLU A 184 25.28 -1.26 8.74
N ARG A 185 24.74 -0.23 8.09
CA ARG A 185 24.86 1.18 8.49
C ARG A 185 23.74 1.62 9.43
N ILE A 186 22.63 0.87 9.46
CA ILE A 186 21.49 1.12 10.35
C ILE A 186 21.80 0.44 11.70
N ALA A 187 22.13 1.23 12.71
CA ALA A 187 22.62 0.75 14.00
C ALA A 187 21.60 0.94 15.15
N TYR A 188 21.58 -0.02 16.07
CA TYR A 188 20.71 -0.06 17.26
C TYR A 188 21.52 -0.17 18.57
N PRO A 189 22.26 0.88 18.95
CA PRO A 189 23.17 0.83 20.10
C PRO A 189 22.47 0.63 21.46
N GLN A 190 21.28 1.17 21.68
CA GLN A 190 20.54 0.97 22.93
C GLN A 190 19.93 -0.43 23.00
N ALA A 191 19.42 -0.94 21.88
CA ALA A 191 18.99 -2.33 21.80
C ALA A 191 20.16 -3.31 22.00
N ALA A 192 21.33 -3.04 21.40
CA ALA A 192 22.55 -3.81 21.63
C ALA A 192 22.89 -3.87 23.12
N ALA A 193 22.94 -2.72 23.79
CA ALA A 193 23.21 -2.65 25.23
C ALA A 193 22.19 -3.42 26.07
N ALA A 194 20.89 -3.32 25.74
CA ALA A 194 19.83 -4.05 26.44
C ALA A 194 19.90 -5.57 26.22
N LEU A 195 20.42 -6.01 25.08
CA LEU A 195 20.69 -7.43 24.76
C LEU A 195 22.04 -7.93 25.29
N GLY A 196 22.85 -7.07 25.92
CA GLY A 196 24.21 -7.43 26.35
C GLY A 196 25.18 -7.66 25.19
N ARG A 197 24.94 -7.04 24.03
CA ARG A 197 25.76 -7.14 22.82
C ARG A 197 26.60 -5.88 22.62
N GLU A 198 27.79 -6.05 22.06
CA GLU A 198 28.68 -4.94 21.70
C GLU A 198 28.08 -4.07 20.59
N ARG A 199 27.47 -4.72 19.59
CA ARG A 199 26.84 -4.07 18.44
C ARG A 199 25.55 -4.79 18.05
N LEU A 200 24.59 -4.03 17.56
CA LEU A 200 23.44 -4.52 16.81
C LEU A 200 23.18 -3.55 15.66
N THR A 201 23.14 -4.07 14.44
CA THR A 201 22.72 -3.37 13.22
C THR A 201 21.50 -4.07 12.63
N LEU A 202 20.88 -3.49 11.60
CA LEU A 202 19.83 -4.18 10.86
C LEU A 202 20.36 -5.46 10.20
N ARG A 203 21.62 -5.45 9.73
CA ARG A 203 22.26 -6.66 9.23
C ARG A 203 22.36 -7.74 10.30
N ASP A 204 22.86 -7.37 11.49
CA ASP A 204 22.98 -8.31 12.62
C ASP A 204 21.60 -8.84 13.05
N ALA A 205 20.55 -8.00 13.03
CA ALA A 205 19.18 -8.40 13.34
C ALA A 205 18.59 -9.39 12.31
N VAL A 206 18.90 -9.20 11.03
CA VAL A 206 18.52 -10.15 9.96
C VAL A 206 19.23 -11.49 10.13
N GLU A 207 20.53 -11.48 10.45
CA GLU A 207 21.30 -12.70 10.72
C GLU A 207 20.79 -13.45 11.96
N LEU A 208 20.35 -12.71 12.99
CA LEU A 208 19.67 -13.29 14.14
C LEU A 208 18.31 -13.90 13.77
N ALA A 209 17.56 -13.30 12.85
CA ALA A 209 16.27 -13.84 12.42
C ALA A 209 16.40 -15.18 11.66
N ALA A 210 17.59 -15.51 11.15
CA ALA A 210 17.89 -16.82 10.56
C ALA A 210 18.14 -17.94 11.59
N GLN A 211 18.20 -17.60 12.89
CA GLN A 211 18.51 -18.56 13.95
C GLN A 211 17.23 -19.02 14.67
N PRO A 212 17.10 -20.32 15.02
CA PRO A 212 16.06 -20.78 15.93
C PRO A 212 16.13 -20.04 17.28
N ASP A 213 14.97 -19.84 17.92
CA ASP A 213 14.86 -19.17 19.23
C ASP A 213 15.55 -17.80 19.29
N SER A 214 15.48 -17.05 18.19
CA SER A 214 16.17 -15.77 18.07
C SER A 214 15.75 -14.78 19.17
N PRO A 215 16.70 -14.10 19.84
CA PRO A 215 16.38 -13.04 20.78
C PRO A 215 15.87 -11.78 20.08
N VAL A 216 15.99 -11.70 18.74
CA VAL A 216 15.54 -10.57 17.94
C VAL A 216 14.53 -11.05 16.91
N ARG A 217 13.34 -10.45 16.91
CA ARG A 217 12.33 -10.68 15.87
C ARG A 217 12.07 -9.42 15.08
N LEU A 218 11.76 -9.58 13.79
CA LEU A 218 11.50 -8.48 12.88
C LEU A 218 9.99 -8.28 12.72
N LEU A 219 9.53 -7.05 12.97
CA LEU A 219 8.16 -6.62 12.73
C LEU A 219 8.14 -5.70 11.51
N VAL A 220 7.55 -6.15 10.42
CA VAL A 220 7.55 -5.40 9.15
C VAL A 220 6.16 -4.83 8.90
N CYS A 221 6.06 -3.56 8.53
CA CYS A 221 4.77 -2.97 8.19
C CYS A 221 4.86 -1.91 7.11
N GLY A 222 3.70 -1.52 6.60
CA GLY A 222 3.59 -0.45 5.64
C GLY A 222 2.16 -0.31 5.11
N HIS A 223 1.88 0.86 4.57
CA HIS A 223 0.60 1.19 3.96
C HIS A 223 0.76 1.44 2.46
N SER A 224 -0.24 1.06 1.66
CA SER A 224 -0.24 1.26 0.21
C SER A 224 1.01 0.60 -0.41
N GLN A 225 1.73 1.30 -1.29
CA GLN A 225 3.04 0.90 -1.82
C GLN A 225 4.06 0.50 -0.73
N GLY A 226 3.99 1.11 0.46
CA GLY A 226 4.84 0.71 1.59
C GLY A 226 4.53 -0.72 2.03
N GLY A 227 3.25 -1.10 2.06
CA GLY A 227 2.82 -2.47 2.32
C GLY A 227 3.30 -3.47 1.27
N ALA A 228 3.34 -3.06 -0.01
CA ALA A 228 3.92 -3.88 -1.07
C ALA A 228 5.44 -4.07 -0.91
N SER A 229 6.14 -3.00 -0.53
CA SER A 229 7.59 -3.04 -0.26
C SER A 229 7.91 -3.87 0.97
N ALA A 230 7.05 -3.84 1.99
CA ALA A 230 7.11 -4.70 3.16
C ALA A 230 6.98 -6.19 2.79
N GLN A 231 6.02 -6.56 1.93
CA GLN A 231 5.90 -7.93 1.42
C GLN A 231 7.17 -8.37 0.66
N ALA A 232 7.67 -7.52 -0.24
CA ALA A 232 8.91 -7.79 -0.98
C ALA A 232 10.12 -7.92 -0.04
N TYR A 233 10.21 -7.10 1.00
CA TYR A 233 11.26 -7.19 2.01
C TYR A 233 11.21 -8.50 2.78
N VAL A 234 10.03 -8.91 3.27
CA VAL A 234 9.87 -10.22 3.92
C VAL A 234 10.24 -11.36 2.97
N HIS A 235 9.90 -11.26 1.69
CA HIS A 235 10.35 -12.21 0.68
C HIS A 235 11.88 -12.33 0.64
N LEU A 236 12.58 -11.21 0.45
CA LEU A 236 14.05 -11.20 0.38
C LEU A 236 14.71 -11.68 1.67
N LEU A 237 14.13 -11.37 2.83
CA LEU A 237 14.62 -11.88 4.12
C LEU A 237 14.59 -13.41 4.16
N ILE A 238 13.53 -14.03 3.67
CA ILE A 238 13.38 -15.49 3.67
C ILE A 238 14.22 -16.12 2.55
N SER A 239 14.08 -15.63 1.31
CA SER A 239 14.65 -16.27 0.12
C SER A 239 16.14 -16.04 -0.05
N GLU A 240 16.66 -14.90 0.40
CA GLU A 240 18.07 -14.53 0.18
C GLU A 240 18.88 -14.45 1.47
N GLN A 241 18.25 -14.08 2.59
CA GLN A 241 18.94 -13.93 3.88
C GLN A 241 18.74 -15.12 4.82
N GLY A 242 17.87 -16.09 4.45
CA GLY A 242 17.64 -17.31 5.23
C GLY A 242 16.86 -17.08 6.54
N ALA A 243 16.19 -15.95 6.69
CA ALA A 243 15.39 -15.66 7.88
C ALA A 243 14.28 -16.70 8.06
N LEU A 244 14.09 -17.17 9.30
CA LEU A 244 13.04 -18.12 9.64
C LEU A 244 11.69 -17.41 9.77
N ARG A 245 10.63 -18.02 9.22
CA ARG A 245 9.27 -17.46 9.24
C ARG A 245 8.77 -17.14 10.65
N GLU A 246 9.17 -17.94 11.65
CA GLU A 246 8.80 -17.74 13.06
C GLU A 246 9.41 -16.49 13.71
N ASN A 247 10.47 -15.94 13.10
CA ASN A 247 11.15 -14.73 13.57
C ASN A 247 10.71 -13.46 12.81
N LEU A 248 9.77 -13.60 11.87
CA LEU A 248 9.25 -12.52 11.05
C LEU A 248 7.75 -12.38 11.28
N LEU A 249 7.25 -11.16 11.35
CA LEU A 249 5.82 -10.90 11.35
C LEU A 249 5.53 -9.61 10.60
N GLY A 250 4.65 -9.68 9.62
CA GLY A 250 4.26 -8.58 8.75
C GLY A 250 2.81 -8.16 8.99
N TYR A 251 2.56 -6.84 9.03
CA TYR A 251 1.20 -6.29 8.91
C TYR A 251 1.19 -5.18 7.88
N THR A 252 0.42 -5.36 6.81
CA THR A 252 0.30 -4.36 5.75
C THR A 252 -1.13 -3.85 5.65
N PHE A 253 -1.28 -2.64 5.12
CA PHE A 253 -2.57 -1.97 4.98
C PHE A 253 -2.70 -1.47 3.56
N ALA A 254 -3.82 -1.76 2.90
CA ALA A 254 -4.05 -1.32 1.53
C ALA A 254 -2.97 -1.75 0.53
N ALA A 255 -2.31 -2.88 0.78
CA ALA A 255 -1.13 -3.25 0.01
C ALA A 255 -1.50 -3.75 -1.39
N PRO A 256 -0.87 -3.20 -2.45
CA PRO A 256 -0.83 -3.78 -3.79
C PRO A 256 -0.50 -5.27 -3.82
N THR A 257 -0.89 -5.94 -4.90
CA THR A 257 -0.35 -7.26 -5.28
C THR A 257 1.12 -7.13 -5.69
N VAL A 258 1.94 -8.14 -5.36
CA VAL A 258 3.40 -8.09 -5.52
C VAL A 258 4.01 -9.29 -6.23
N ALA A 259 3.34 -10.44 -6.26
CA ALA A 259 3.84 -11.66 -6.86
C ALA A 259 3.14 -11.95 -8.19
N GLY A 260 3.92 -12.37 -9.18
CA GLY A 260 3.43 -12.75 -10.50
C GLY A 260 2.92 -14.19 -10.56
N LEU A 261 2.27 -14.57 -11.66
CA LEU A 261 1.73 -15.92 -11.86
C LEU A 261 2.81 -17.02 -11.87
N VAL A 262 4.04 -16.66 -12.26
CA VAL A 262 5.21 -17.55 -12.31
C VAL A 262 6.02 -17.55 -11.00
N PHE A 263 5.48 -16.98 -9.93
CA PHE A 263 6.14 -16.96 -8.62
C PHE A 263 6.37 -18.39 -8.12
N ALA A 264 7.64 -18.73 -7.85
CA ALA A 264 8.05 -20.10 -7.53
C ALA A 264 7.70 -20.56 -6.10
N GLY A 265 7.38 -19.63 -5.20
CA GLY A 265 7.03 -19.95 -3.80
C GLY A 265 5.53 -20.13 -3.57
N ASP A 266 5.15 -20.62 -2.39
CA ASP A 266 3.77 -20.58 -1.91
C ASP A 266 3.47 -19.17 -1.33
N PRO A 267 2.62 -18.34 -1.98
CA PRO A 267 2.29 -17.00 -1.48
C PRO A 267 1.71 -17.03 -0.08
N ALA A 268 0.93 -18.06 0.26
CA ALA A 268 0.28 -18.19 1.57
C ALA A 268 1.25 -18.56 2.69
N SER A 269 2.48 -18.98 2.37
CA SER A 269 3.48 -19.41 3.36
C SER A 269 4.22 -18.25 4.06
N TYR A 270 3.92 -17.00 3.72
CA TYR A 270 4.61 -15.83 4.26
C TYR A 270 3.93 -15.35 5.55
N PRO A 271 4.68 -14.99 6.60
CA PRO A 271 4.13 -14.53 7.88
C PRO A 271 3.71 -13.06 7.80
N VAL A 272 2.84 -12.73 6.85
CA VAL A 272 2.34 -11.38 6.59
C VAL A 272 0.82 -11.41 6.62
N TYR A 273 0.23 -10.49 7.37
CA TYR A 273 -1.21 -10.25 7.40
C TYR A 273 -1.53 -8.94 6.68
N ASN A 274 -2.23 -9.01 5.55
CA ASN A 274 -2.61 -7.86 4.75
C ASN A 274 -4.03 -7.44 5.11
N VAL A 275 -4.21 -6.31 5.80
CA VAL A 275 -5.55 -5.75 6.02
C VAL A 275 -6.02 -5.13 4.71
N VAL A 276 -7.15 -5.61 4.21
CA VAL A 276 -7.72 -5.21 2.91
C VAL A 276 -9.14 -4.70 3.11
N ASN A 277 -9.43 -3.50 2.61
CA ASN A 277 -10.76 -2.94 2.53
C ASN A 277 -11.35 -3.27 1.16
N ALA A 278 -12.51 -3.94 1.09
CA ALA A 278 -13.13 -4.34 -0.16
C ALA A 278 -13.50 -3.16 -1.07
N ASP A 279 -13.81 -2.00 -0.49
CA ASP A 279 -14.09 -0.76 -1.22
C ASP A 279 -12.81 -0.07 -1.74
N ASP A 280 -11.63 -0.44 -1.25
CA ASP A 280 -10.36 0.10 -1.74
C ASP A 280 -9.90 -0.66 -3.00
N PHE A 281 -9.62 0.09 -4.05
CA PHE A 281 -9.17 -0.46 -5.33
C PHE A 281 -7.65 -0.64 -5.40
N VAL A 282 -6.85 0.07 -4.59
CA VAL A 282 -5.38 0.00 -4.61
C VAL A 282 -4.84 -1.41 -4.34
N PRO A 283 -5.42 -2.20 -3.45
CA PRO A 283 -5.05 -3.61 -3.30
C PRO A 283 -5.20 -4.45 -4.57
N ARG A 284 -5.90 -3.99 -5.61
CA ARG A 284 -6.14 -4.76 -6.84
C ARG A 284 -5.11 -4.51 -7.93
N ILE A 285 -4.19 -3.56 -7.74
CA ILE A 285 -3.21 -3.13 -8.74
C ILE A 285 -1.78 -3.34 -8.25
N GLY A 286 -0.93 -3.94 -9.08
CA GLY A 286 0.51 -4.11 -8.86
C GLY A 286 1.06 -5.27 -9.67
N SER A 287 0.80 -6.49 -9.23
CA SER A 287 1.06 -7.73 -9.96
C SER A 287 -0.19 -8.63 -9.89
N TYR A 288 -0.07 -9.91 -9.57
CA TYR A 288 -1.22 -10.83 -9.57
C TYR A 288 -1.67 -11.26 -8.16
N MET A 289 -0.73 -11.46 -7.23
CA MET A 289 -1.00 -12.04 -5.92
C MET A 289 -0.33 -11.24 -4.79
N ARG A 290 -0.89 -11.30 -3.58
CA ARG A 290 -0.20 -10.86 -2.35
C ARG A 290 0.47 -12.04 -1.65
N LEU A 291 1.52 -11.75 -0.89
CA LEU A 291 2.16 -12.71 0.00
C LEU A 291 1.50 -12.65 1.38
N GLY A 292 1.25 -13.83 1.95
CA GLY A 292 0.66 -14.03 3.27
C GLY A 292 -0.86 -14.20 3.24
N THR A 293 -1.51 -13.82 4.34
CA THR A 293 -2.97 -13.93 4.53
C THR A 293 -3.61 -12.56 4.41
N ASP A 294 -4.60 -12.43 3.54
CA ASP A 294 -5.45 -11.26 3.45
C ASP A 294 -6.52 -11.31 4.54
N MET A 295 -6.56 -10.27 5.35
CA MET A 295 -7.62 -10.01 6.32
C MET A 295 -8.61 -9.04 5.68
N LEU A 296 -9.57 -9.60 4.93
CA LEU A 296 -10.55 -8.84 4.17
C LEU A 296 -11.64 -8.26 5.08
N TYR A 297 -11.90 -6.97 4.93
CA TYR A 297 -13.04 -6.28 5.52
C TYR A 297 -14.00 -5.81 4.42
N VAL A 298 -15.29 -6.11 4.57
CA VAL A 298 -16.35 -5.63 3.68
C VAL A 298 -17.12 -4.52 4.40
N PRO A 299 -16.98 -3.25 4.00
CA PRO A 299 -17.70 -2.16 4.63
C PRO A 299 -19.21 -2.25 4.44
N ASP A 300 -19.96 -1.93 5.49
CA ASP A 300 -21.37 -1.59 5.43
C ASP A 300 -21.59 -0.07 5.29
N GLU A 301 -22.84 0.36 5.16
CA GLU A 301 -23.18 1.77 5.02
C GLU A 301 -22.80 2.60 6.26
N ASP A 302 -22.92 2.03 7.47
CA ASP A 302 -22.54 2.72 8.71
C ASP A 302 -21.04 3.02 8.75
N PHE A 303 -20.21 2.07 8.33
CA PHE A 303 -18.77 2.28 8.20
C PHE A 303 -18.45 3.35 7.15
N ARG A 304 -19.09 3.29 5.98
CA ARG A 304 -18.91 4.28 4.89
C ARG A 304 -19.24 5.68 5.36
N ALA A 305 -20.39 5.85 5.99
CA ALA A 305 -20.84 7.14 6.55
C ALA A 305 -19.87 7.69 7.60
N ALA A 306 -19.35 6.82 8.48
CA ALA A 306 -18.44 7.23 9.53
C ALA A 306 -17.01 7.56 9.04
N CYS A 307 -16.51 6.87 8.02
CA CYS A 307 -15.09 6.88 7.67
C CYS A 307 -14.77 7.60 6.36
N TYR A 308 -15.64 7.50 5.35
CA TYR A 308 -15.33 8.06 4.03
C TYR A 308 -15.73 9.52 3.91
N GLY A 309 -16.77 9.89 4.67
CA GLY A 309 -17.36 11.22 4.70
C GLY A 309 -17.51 11.81 3.30
N TRP A 310 -18.16 11.00 2.47
CA TRP A 310 -18.66 11.35 1.17
C TRP A 310 -19.63 12.53 1.23
N SER A 311 -19.83 13.18 0.09
CA SER A 311 -20.82 14.26 -0.02
C SER A 311 -22.24 13.72 0.14
N ASP A 312 -23.06 14.42 0.92
CA ASP A 312 -24.47 14.07 1.12
C ASP A 312 -25.33 14.47 -0.09
N GLY A 313 -26.47 13.80 -0.23
CA GLY A 313 -27.54 14.15 -1.16
C GLY A 313 -27.70 13.17 -2.35
N PRO A 314 -28.91 13.11 -2.93
CA PRO A 314 -29.28 12.06 -3.88
C PRO A 314 -28.44 12.09 -5.17
N GLU A 315 -28.04 13.26 -5.65
CA GLU A 315 -27.20 13.40 -6.85
C GLU A 315 -25.78 12.86 -6.62
N ALA A 316 -25.21 13.11 -5.44
CA ALA A 316 -23.87 12.65 -5.09
C ALA A 316 -23.86 11.12 -4.84
N GLU A 317 -24.89 10.61 -4.17
CA GLU A 317 -25.12 9.17 -4.00
C GLU A 317 -25.26 8.46 -5.34
N TYR A 318 -26.07 9.02 -6.24
CA TYR A 318 -26.23 8.49 -7.59
C TYR A 318 -24.89 8.47 -8.33
N ALA A 319 -24.16 9.58 -8.39
CA ALA A 319 -22.86 9.64 -9.06
C ALA A 319 -21.85 8.64 -8.49
N ARG A 320 -21.79 8.49 -7.15
CA ARG A 320 -20.94 7.49 -6.50
C ARG A 320 -21.29 6.08 -6.87
N GLU A 321 -22.58 5.72 -6.85
CA GLU A 321 -23.02 4.36 -7.20
C GLU A 321 -22.66 4.02 -8.64
N ARG A 322 -22.86 4.96 -9.57
CA ARG A 322 -22.50 4.77 -10.98
C ARG A 322 -20.99 4.61 -11.17
N VAL A 323 -20.17 5.41 -10.48
CA VAL A 323 -18.71 5.24 -10.48
C VAL A 323 -18.30 3.91 -9.82
N ARG A 324 -18.91 3.50 -8.70
CA ARG A 324 -18.63 2.21 -8.06
C ARG A 324 -18.86 1.05 -9.02
N ARG A 325 -19.93 1.09 -9.82
CA ARG A 325 -20.20 0.08 -10.86
C ARG A 325 -19.13 0.06 -11.95
N LEU A 326 -18.66 1.22 -12.39
CA LEU A 326 -17.54 1.30 -13.34
C LEU A 326 -16.27 0.63 -12.77
N PHE A 327 -15.99 0.84 -11.48
CA PHE A 327 -14.82 0.25 -10.80
C PHE A 327 -15.04 -1.21 -10.37
N ALA A 328 -16.28 -1.71 -10.33
CA ALA A 328 -16.58 -3.08 -9.93
C ALA A 328 -15.94 -4.12 -10.87
N GLY A 329 -15.83 -3.81 -12.17
CA GLY A 329 -15.14 -4.66 -13.15
C GLY A 329 -13.61 -4.63 -13.07
N MET A 330 -13.03 -3.77 -12.24
CA MET A 330 -11.59 -3.66 -12.03
C MET A 330 -11.18 -4.54 -10.84
N VAL A 331 -11.08 -5.85 -11.10
CA VAL A 331 -10.92 -6.91 -10.09
C VAL A 331 -9.48 -7.42 -9.95
N ASP A 332 -8.63 -7.11 -10.92
CA ASP A 332 -7.23 -7.51 -11.01
C ASP A 332 -6.38 -6.44 -11.71
N THR A 333 -5.05 -6.61 -11.72
CA THR A 333 -4.14 -5.62 -12.32
C THR A 333 -4.45 -5.37 -13.81
N PRO A 334 -4.63 -6.39 -14.68
CA PRO A 334 -4.98 -6.16 -16.09
C PRO A 334 -6.27 -5.36 -16.29
N THR A 335 -7.35 -5.69 -15.57
CA THR A 335 -8.64 -4.99 -15.67
C THR A 335 -8.56 -3.56 -15.13
N VAL A 336 -7.83 -3.34 -14.03
CA VAL A 336 -7.56 -1.99 -13.52
C VAL A 336 -6.77 -1.16 -14.54
N ILE A 337 -5.70 -1.70 -15.11
CA ILE A 337 -4.89 -1.00 -16.12
C ILE A 337 -5.75 -0.62 -17.34
N ALA A 338 -6.55 -1.56 -17.85
CA ALA A 338 -7.44 -1.33 -18.98
C ALA A 338 -8.49 -0.24 -18.67
N GLY A 339 -9.12 -0.32 -17.49
CA GLY A 339 -10.13 0.64 -17.04
C GLY A 339 -9.57 2.05 -16.87
N VAL A 340 -8.42 2.18 -16.20
CA VAL A 340 -7.75 3.48 -16.00
C VAL A 340 -7.21 4.05 -17.31
N ALA A 341 -6.69 3.21 -18.22
CA ALA A 341 -6.27 3.64 -19.56
C ALA A 341 -7.46 4.16 -20.38
N GLY A 342 -8.61 3.47 -20.33
CA GLY A 342 -9.85 3.92 -20.97
C GLY A 342 -10.33 5.26 -20.41
N MET A 343 -10.26 5.42 -19.10
CA MET A 343 -10.56 6.70 -18.45
C MET A 343 -9.60 7.80 -18.88
N CYS A 344 -8.29 7.54 -18.96
CA CYS A 344 -7.32 8.51 -19.49
C CYS A 344 -7.68 8.92 -20.92
N ARG A 345 -8.01 7.97 -21.79
CA ARG A 345 -8.42 8.25 -23.16
C ARG A 345 -9.68 9.12 -23.25
N ALA A 346 -10.68 8.84 -22.39
CA ALA A 346 -11.87 9.67 -22.27
C ALA A 346 -11.54 11.10 -21.83
N LEU A 347 -10.76 11.25 -20.74
CA LEU A 347 -10.39 12.54 -20.17
C LEU A 347 -9.55 13.41 -21.11
N ARG A 348 -8.69 12.79 -21.94
CA ARG A 348 -7.87 13.52 -22.95
C ARG A 348 -8.73 14.25 -23.97
N ASN A 349 -9.91 13.74 -24.26
CA ASN A 349 -10.81 14.29 -25.27
C ASN A 349 -11.81 15.31 -24.68
N LEU A 350 -11.71 15.65 -23.39
CA LEU A 350 -12.57 16.64 -22.77
C LEU A 350 -12.20 18.07 -23.22
N PRO A 351 -13.19 18.94 -23.49
CA PRO A 351 -12.94 20.35 -23.81
C PRO A 351 -12.29 21.13 -22.65
N ASP A 352 -12.59 20.76 -21.41
CA ASP A 352 -12.08 21.43 -20.20
C ASP A 352 -10.95 20.63 -19.55
N ALA A 353 -9.72 21.08 -19.78
CA ALA A 353 -8.52 20.50 -19.20
C ALA A 353 -8.51 20.47 -17.66
N ARG A 354 -9.22 21.38 -16.98
CA ARG A 354 -9.22 21.44 -15.49
C ARG A 354 -9.98 20.28 -14.86
N ILE A 355 -11.03 19.82 -15.54
CA ILE A 355 -11.77 18.63 -15.11
C ILE A 355 -10.87 17.40 -15.27
N ALA A 356 -10.18 17.28 -16.40
CA ALA A 356 -9.26 16.18 -16.66
C ALA A 356 -8.12 16.13 -15.62
N GLU A 357 -7.52 17.28 -15.28
CA GLU A 357 -6.49 17.38 -14.23
C GLU A 357 -7.01 16.95 -12.85
N ARG A 358 -8.21 17.40 -12.47
CA ARG A 358 -8.80 17.06 -11.17
C ARG A 358 -9.16 15.58 -11.08
N THR A 359 -9.74 14.98 -12.12
CA THR A 359 -10.06 13.54 -12.16
C THR A 359 -8.79 12.70 -12.10
N LEU A 360 -7.72 13.11 -12.80
CA LEU A 360 -6.43 12.44 -12.66
C LEU A 360 -5.87 12.52 -11.24
N GLY A 361 -5.94 13.70 -10.61
CA GLY A 361 -5.53 13.87 -9.22
C GLY A 361 -6.32 13.01 -8.24
N ALA A 362 -7.57 12.65 -8.58
CA ALA A 362 -8.41 11.73 -7.82
C ALA A 362 -8.02 10.26 -7.98
N LEU A 363 -7.49 9.85 -9.13
CA LEU A 363 -7.00 8.48 -9.36
C LEU A 363 -5.68 8.21 -8.64
N ASN A 364 -4.85 9.25 -8.47
CA ASN A 364 -3.63 9.16 -7.68
C ASN A 364 -3.28 10.54 -7.10
N ALA A 365 -3.25 10.64 -5.78
CA ALA A 365 -2.90 11.88 -5.07
C ALA A 365 -1.52 12.45 -5.45
N GLY A 366 -0.60 11.61 -5.95
CA GLY A 366 0.69 12.02 -6.51
C GLY A 366 0.56 12.86 -7.79
N ILE A 367 -0.48 12.61 -8.62
CA ILE A 367 -0.70 13.31 -9.89
C ILE A 367 -1.01 14.80 -9.68
N ARG A 368 -1.67 15.15 -8.58
CA ARG A 368 -1.93 16.55 -8.19
C ARG A 368 -0.64 17.39 -8.06
N TYR A 369 0.49 16.75 -7.77
CA TYR A 369 1.80 17.41 -7.68
C TYR A 369 2.59 17.39 -9.00
N LEU A 370 2.11 16.65 -10.03
CA LEU A 370 2.69 16.64 -11.37
C LEU A 370 2.32 17.91 -12.16
N THR A 371 1.11 18.45 -11.97
CA THR A 371 0.59 19.58 -12.75
C THR A 371 1.51 20.82 -12.70
N PRO A 372 2.01 21.28 -11.53
CA PRO A 372 2.90 22.44 -11.49
C PRO A 372 4.28 22.17 -12.12
N ALA A 373 4.78 20.94 -12.00
CA ALA A 373 6.07 20.53 -12.54
C ALA A 373 6.05 20.41 -14.07
N MET A 374 5.01 19.81 -14.61
CA MET A 374 4.85 19.60 -16.04
C MET A 374 4.40 20.88 -16.75
N ALA A 375 3.67 21.76 -16.06
CA ALA A 375 3.42 23.13 -16.54
C ALA A 375 4.74 23.91 -16.71
N ALA A 376 5.72 23.73 -15.82
CA ALA A 376 7.04 24.34 -15.97
C ALA A 376 7.86 23.79 -17.16
N LEU A 377 7.48 22.62 -17.70
CA LEU A 377 8.02 22.03 -18.92
C LEU A 377 7.20 22.35 -20.18
N GLY A 378 6.17 23.19 -20.05
CA GLY A 378 5.28 23.55 -21.16
C GLY A 378 4.31 22.44 -21.57
N MET A 379 4.10 21.41 -20.74
CA MET A 379 3.17 20.31 -21.03
C MET A 379 1.75 20.67 -20.61
N THR A 380 0.77 20.31 -21.43
CA THR A 380 -0.65 20.45 -21.12
C THR A 380 -1.17 19.24 -20.35
N ALA A 381 -2.32 19.36 -19.69
CA ALA A 381 -3.01 18.23 -19.06
C ALA A 381 -3.20 17.04 -20.02
N ALA A 382 -3.57 17.32 -21.28
CA ALA A 382 -3.76 16.32 -22.31
C ALA A 382 -2.45 15.56 -22.63
N ASP A 383 -1.30 16.24 -22.60
CA ASP A 383 0.01 15.60 -22.79
C ASP A 383 0.34 14.66 -21.63
N ILE A 384 0.05 15.08 -20.40
CA ILE A 384 0.23 14.27 -19.18
C ILE A 384 -0.64 13.01 -19.24
N ILE A 385 -1.92 13.19 -19.57
CA ILE A 385 -2.89 12.09 -19.71
C ILE A 385 -2.45 11.12 -20.80
N GLY A 386 -2.04 11.63 -21.96
CA GLY A 386 -1.57 10.80 -23.07
C GLY A 386 -0.29 10.03 -22.74
N LEU A 387 0.61 10.61 -21.94
CA LEU A 387 1.78 9.88 -21.42
C LEU A 387 1.38 8.77 -20.45
N LEU A 388 0.52 9.06 -19.48
CA LEU A 388 0.01 8.08 -18.51
C LEU A 388 -0.68 6.91 -19.23
N GLU A 389 -1.56 7.20 -20.19
CA GLU A 389 -2.23 6.19 -21.01
C GLU A 389 -1.23 5.27 -21.72
N ARG A 390 -0.22 5.84 -22.39
CA ARG A 390 0.82 5.05 -23.07
C ARG A 390 1.59 4.17 -22.10
N GLN A 391 1.91 4.67 -20.91
CA GLN A 391 2.62 3.90 -19.89
C GLN A 391 1.75 2.78 -19.32
N LEU A 392 0.45 3.01 -19.13
CA LEU A 392 -0.50 1.98 -18.72
C LEU A 392 -0.60 0.87 -19.78
N ILE A 393 -0.63 1.21 -21.07
CA ILE A 393 -0.63 0.22 -22.16
C ILE A 393 0.67 -0.62 -22.15
N LEU A 394 1.83 0.02 -21.94
CA LEU A 394 3.11 -0.69 -21.80
C LEU A 394 3.12 -1.59 -20.56
N ALA A 395 2.57 -1.11 -19.44
CA ALA A 395 2.44 -1.88 -18.21
C ALA A 395 1.53 -3.10 -18.40
N TYR A 396 0.39 -2.95 -19.10
CA TYR A 396 -0.50 -4.07 -19.44
C TYR A 396 0.28 -5.18 -20.15
N ARG A 397 1.08 -4.82 -21.15
CA ARG A 397 1.90 -5.78 -21.90
C ARG A 397 2.96 -6.44 -21.04
N SER A 398 3.60 -5.69 -20.14
CA SER A 398 4.59 -6.26 -19.21
C SER A 398 4.01 -7.25 -18.20
N VAL A 399 2.70 -7.17 -17.93
CA VAL A 399 2.00 -8.01 -16.94
C VAL A 399 1.36 -9.22 -17.62
N THR A 400 0.78 -9.03 -18.81
CA THR A 400 -0.03 -10.05 -19.51
C THR A 400 0.71 -10.74 -20.65
N ASP A 401 1.86 -10.21 -21.09
CA ASP A 401 2.54 -10.55 -22.35
C ASP A 401 1.68 -10.30 -23.62
N GLU A 402 0.52 -9.66 -23.47
CA GLU A 402 -0.43 -9.33 -24.54
C GLU A 402 -0.52 -7.82 -24.76
N ASN A 403 -0.90 -7.40 -25.97
CA ASN A 403 -1.25 -6.01 -26.18
C ASN A 403 -2.66 -5.75 -25.62
N LEU A 404 -2.86 -4.58 -25.03
CA LEU A 404 -4.21 -4.15 -24.68
C LEU A 404 -5.00 -3.94 -25.97
N ASP A 405 -6.09 -4.69 -26.11
CA ASP A 405 -6.97 -4.60 -27.27
C ASP A 405 -7.58 -3.20 -27.40
N GLU A 406 -7.54 -2.66 -28.62
CA GLU A 406 -7.98 -1.30 -28.92
C GLU A 406 -9.51 -1.19 -28.81
N GLU A 407 -10.26 -2.22 -29.22
CA GLU A 407 -11.71 -2.25 -29.10
C GLU A 407 -12.14 -2.23 -27.63
N ARG A 408 -11.50 -3.05 -26.78
CA ARG A 408 -11.68 -3.02 -25.32
C ARG A 408 -11.37 -1.64 -24.74
N LEU A 409 -10.26 -1.03 -25.14
CA LEU A 409 -9.85 0.28 -24.63
C LEU A 409 -10.83 1.38 -25.02
N GLU A 410 -11.31 1.37 -26.27
CA GLU A 410 -12.38 2.27 -26.72
C GLU A 410 -13.70 2.04 -25.98
N ALA A 411 -14.09 0.80 -25.73
CA ALA A 411 -15.30 0.48 -24.98
C ALA A 411 -15.24 1.05 -23.55
N MET A 412 -14.08 0.94 -22.88
CA MET A 412 -13.88 1.55 -21.55
C MET A 412 -13.91 3.07 -21.61
N ALA A 413 -13.33 3.68 -22.64
CA ALA A 413 -13.38 5.12 -22.83
C ALA A 413 -14.82 5.61 -23.08
N ARG A 414 -15.60 4.89 -23.90
CA ARG A 414 -17.03 5.18 -24.14
C ARG A 414 -17.82 5.10 -22.84
N ALA A 415 -17.68 4.03 -22.06
CA ALA A 415 -18.36 3.89 -20.77
C ALA A 415 -18.02 5.04 -19.80
N CYS A 416 -16.77 5.50 -19.76
CA CYS A 416 -16.38 6.67 -18.97
C CYS A 416 -17.04 7.97 -19.48
N MET A 417 -17.11 8.17 -20.80
CA MET A 417 -17.72 9.35 -21.41
C MET A 417 -19.24 9.37 -21.25
N ASP A 418 -19.90 8.22 -21.36
CA ASP A 418 -21.33 8.08 -21.13
C ASP A 418 -21.66 8.46 -19.68
N LEU A 419 -20.90 7.92 -18.73
CA LEU A 419 -21.07 8.27 -17.32
C LEU A 419 -20.79 9.74 -17.05
N LEU A 420 -19.72 10.31 -17.63
CA LEU A 420 -19.40 11.72 -17.48
C LEU A 420 -20.51 12.63 -18.04
N SER A 421 -21.16 12.20 -19.13
CA SER A 421 -22.30 12.90 -19.74
C SER A 421 -23.57 12.74 -18.91
N GLU A 422 -23.76 11.58 -18.28
CA GLU A 422 -24.91 11.23 -17.44
C GLU A 422 -24.95 12.07 -16.14
N VAL A 423 -23.85 12.09 -15.37
CA VAL A 423 -23.82 12.74 -14.04
C VAL A 423 -23.22 14.14 -14.07
N GLY A 424 -22.56 14.50 -15.17
CA GLY A 424 -21.84 15.74 -15.34
C GLY A 424 -20.40 15.67 -14.79
N PRO A 425 -19.48 16.51 -15.31
CA PRO A 425 -18.06 16.32 -15.06
C PRO A 425 -17.63 16.57 -13.61
N GLU A 426 -18.20 17.57 -12.94
CA GLU A 426 -17.89 17.89 -11.54
C GLU A 426 -18.33 16.78 -10.59
N ALA A 427 -19.54 16.24 -10.80
CA ALA A 427 -20.06 15.13 -10.01
C ALA A 427 -19.25 13.85 -10.26
N PHE A 428 -18.87 13.59 -11.52
CA PHE A 428 -18.01 12.46 -11.88
C PHE A 428 -16.64 12.55 -11.21
N THR A 429 -15.92 13.67 -11.34
CA THR A 429 -14.61 13.88 -10.71
C THR A 429 -14.68 13.70 -9.19
N ARG A 430 -15.72 14.26 -8.56
CA ARG A 430 -15.93 14.13 -7.12
C ARG A 430 -16.20 12.67 -6.72
N ALA A 431 -17.10 11.99 -7.43
CA ALA A 431 -17.45 10.60 -7.18
C ALA A 431 -16.24 9.67 -7.36
N VAL A 432 -15.41 9.87 -8.40
CA VAL A 432 -14.13 9.16 -8.55
C VAL A 432 -13.25 9.38 -7.31
N SER A 433 -13.03 10.62 -6.89
CA SER A 433 -12.22 10.91 -5.70
C SER A 433 -12.76 10.26 -4.42
N GLU A 434 -14.08 10.28 -4.24
CA GLU A 434 -14.77 9.72 -3.08
C GLU A 434 -14.66 8.19 -3.06
N VAL A 435 -14.76 7.53 -4.22
CA VAL A 435 -14.68 6.08 -4.36
C VAL A 435 -13.23 5.57 -4.29
N THR A 436 -12.24 6.34 -4.77
CA THR A 436 -10.84 5.88 -4.83
C THR A 436 -10.01 6.27 -3.61
N LEU A 437 -10.10 7.53 -3.16
CA LEU A 437 -9.20 8.06 -2.12
C LEU A 437 -9.74 7.82 -0.72
N ALA A 438 -11.06 7.95 -0.52
CA ALA A 438 -11.64 7.87 0.81
C ALA A 438 -11.43 6.49 1.46
N PRO A 439 -11.63 5.35 0.77
CA PRO A 439 -11.39 4.01 1.34
C PRO A 439 -9.93 3.70 1.66
N HIS A 440 -8.99 4.43 1.02
CA HIS A 440 -7.55 4.19 1.08
C HIS A 440 -6.84 4.88 2.27
N GLY A 441 -7.57 5.57 3.14
CA GLY A 441 -6.97 6.40 4.20
C GLY A 441 -6.36 5.59 5.37
N ILE A 442 -5.12 5.93 5.75
CA ILE A 442 -4.49 5.50 7.02
C ILE A 442 -4.05 6.67 7.91
N SER A 443 -3.73 7.82 7.32
CA SER A 443 -3.20 8.99 8.03
C SER A 443 -4.33 9.90 8.52
N ARG A 444 -4.06 10.63 9.60
CA ARG A 444 -5.07 11.46 10.28
C ARG A 444 -5.64 12.55 9.37
N GLU A 445 -6.96 12.64 9.33
CA GLU A 445 -7.67 13.81 8.81
C GLU A 445 -8.46 14.49 9.96
N PRO A 446 -8.54 15.83 10.00
CA PRO A 446 -9.33 16.52 11.02
C PRO A 446 -10.79 16.04 11.03
N GLY A 447 -11.27 15.61 12.20
CA GLY A 447 -12.67 15.22 12.40
C GLY A 447 -13.06 13.82 11.91
N ARG A 448 -12.12 13.03 11.36
CA ARG A 448 -12.40 11.67 10.86
C ARG A 448 -11.35 10.66 11.29
N THR A 449 -11.78 9.43 11.56
CA THR A 449 -10.88 8.31 11.76
C THR A 449 -10.61 7.66 10.41
N PRO A 450 -9.33 7.46 10.02
CA PRO A 450 -9.00 6.84 8.73
C PRO A 450 -9.55 5.41 8.64
N PRO A 451 -10.06 4.96 7.47
CA PRO A 451 -10.68 3.64 7.34
C PRO A 451 -9.82 2.49 7.85
N TYR A 452 -8.55 2.42 7.45
CA TYR A 452 -7.67 1.32 7.89
C TYR A 452 -7.39 1.33 9.38
N VAL A 453 -7.38 2.51 10.00
CA VAL A 453 -7.31 2.65 11.47
C VAL A 453 -8.60 2.16 12.11
N GLN A 454 -9.77 2.54 11.57
CA GLN A 454 -11.06 2.10 12.08
C GLN A 454 -11.22 0.59 12.00
N ILE A 455 -10.81 -0.04 10.88
CA ILE A 455 -10.87 -1.48 10.67
C ILE A 455 -10.15 -2.22 11.80
N VAL A 456 -8.88 -1.87 12.06
CA VAL A 456 -8.11 -2.52 13.13
C VAL A 456 -8.53 -2.08 14.53
N GLN A 457 -9.24 -0.96 14.71
CA GLN A 457 -9.70 -0.57 16.03
C GLN A 457 -11.00 -1.24 16.44
N ARG A 458 -11.94 -1.37 15.51
CA ARG A 458 -13.34 -1.67 15.83
C ARG A 458 -13.95 -2.82 15.04
N CYS A 459 -13.31 -3.24 13.95
CA CYS A 459 -13.91 -4.19 13.01
C CYS A 459 -13.09 -5.48 12.88
N GLN A 460 -12.21 -5.78 13.85
CA GLN A 460 -11.31 -6.93 13.78
C GLN A 460 -12.06 -8.26 13.74
N ASP A 461 -13.18 -8.38 14.46
CA ASP A 461 -14.03 -9.59 14.46
C ASP A 461 -14.75 -9.79 13.12
N SER A 462 -14.81 -8.74 12.29
CA SER A 462 -15.39 -8.76 10.95
C SER A 462 -14.36 -9.05 9.86
N LEU A 463 -13.07 -9.21 10.19
CA LEU A 463 -12.05 -9.60 9.23
C LEU A 463 -12.26 -11.04 8.78
N ARG A 464 -12.01 -11.30 7.49
CA ARG A 464 -12.17 -12.61 6.86
C ARG A 464 -10.85 -13.04 6.22
N PRO A 465 -10.20 -14.11 6.71
CA PRO A 465 -8.94 -14.60 6.14
C PRO A 465 -9.11 -15.13 4.72
N HIS A 466 -8.20 -14.75 3.83
CA HIS A 466 -8.08 -15.30 2.48
C HIS A 466 -6.60 -15.51 2.13
N VAL A 467 -6.31 -16.43 1.21
CA VAL A 467 -4.95 -16.69 0.72
C VAL A 467 -4.91 -16.73 -0.80
N TRP A 468 -3.80 -16.27 -1.36
CA TRP A 468 -3.57 -16.30 -2.80
C TRP A 468 -2.83 -17.56 -3.23
N HIS A 469 -3.19 -18.07 -4.40
CA HIS A 469 -2.44 -19.10 -5.11
C HIS A 469 -2.55 -18.95 -6.62
N ALA A 470 -1.55 -19.45 -7.34
CA ALA A 470 -1.59 -19.55 -8.79
C ALA A 470 -2.16 -20.93 -9.18
N ARG A 471 -3.19 -20.93 -10.03
CA ARG A 471 -3.80 -22.15 -10.57
C ARG A 471 -4.21 -21.93 -12.02
N ASP A 472 -3.84 -22.86 -12.90
CA ASP A 472 -4.21 -22.85 -14.32
C ASP A 472 -3.89 -21.52 -15.03
N GLY A 473 -2.74 -20.91 -14.69
CA GLY A 473 -2.31 -19.62 -15.25
C GLY A 473 -3.11 -18.42 -14.74
N ARG A 474 -3.82 -18.55 -13.63
CA ARG A 474 -4.61 -17.48 -13.00
C ARG A 474 -4.27 -17.33 -11.53
N ALA A 475 -4.39 -16.12 -11.02
CA ALA A 475 -4.33 -15.86 -9.59
C ALA A 475 -5.72 -16.05 -9.00
N MET A 476 -5.81 -16.87 -7.95
CA MET A 476 -7.03 -17.15 -7.22
C MET A 476 -6.85 -16.75 -5.77
N CYS A 477 -7.87 -16.10 -5.21
CA CYS A 477 -7.92 -15.71 -3.81
C CYS A 477 -8.97 -16.59 -3.11
N GLU A 478 -8.53 -17.52 -2.28
CA GLU A 478 -9.39 -18.50 -1.61
C GLU A 478 -9.72 -18.03 -0.20
N PRO A 479 -10.99 -18.05 0.21
CA PRO A 479 -11.39 -17.71 1.56
C PRO A 479 -11.06 -18.85 2.54
N GLU A 480 -11.11 -18.57 3.84
CA GLU A 480 -10.93 -19.58 4.89
C GLU A 480 -11.86 -20.79 4.67
N PRO A 481 -11.35 -22.05 4.76
CA PRO A 481 -12.18 -23.23 4.59
C PRO A 481 -13.42 -23.23 5.50
N GLY A 482 -14.59 -23.50 4.92
CA GLY A 482 -15.87 -23.50 5.63
C GLY A 482 -16.51 -22.11 5.77
N SER A 483 -15.89 -21.05 5.25
CA SER A 483 -16.55 -19.78 5.06
C SER A 483 -17.44 -19.80 3.81
N TRP A 484 -18.67 -19.27 3.94
CA TRP A 484 -19.65 -19.20 2.85
C TRP A 484 -19.46 -17.98 1.94
N PHE A 485 -18.46 -17.14 2.23
CA PHE A 485 -18.20 -15.92 1.47
C PHE A 485 -17.28 -16.26 0.29
N ALA A 486 -17.88 -16.39 -0.88
CA ALA A 486 -17.17 -16.26 -2.13
C ALA A 486 -16.72 -14.80 -2.28
N LEU A 487 -15.45 -14.57 -2.60
CA LEU A 487 -14.96 -13.23 -2.92
C LEU A 487 -15.83 -12.68 -4.07
N ALA A 488 -15.99 -11.36 -4.20
CA ALA A 488 -16.62 -10.78 -5.39
C ALA A 488 -15.91 -11.19 -6.70
N GLN A 489 -14.67 -11.71 -6.63
CA GLN A 489 -14.00 -12.39 -7.75
C GLN A 489 -14.74 -13.66 -8.20
N ASP A 490 -15.30 -14.44 -7.28
CA ASP A 490 -16.11 -15.63 -7.59
C ASP A 490 -17.57 -15.27 -7.89
N ILE A 491 -18.16 -14.25 -7.25
CA ILE A 491 -19.54 -13.83 -7.55
C ILE A 491 -19.63 -13.16 -8.92
N ALA A 492 -18.65 -12.33 -9.32
CA ALA A 492 -18.59 -11.77 -10.68
C ALA A 492 -18.27 -12.83 -11.76
N LEU A 493 -17.75 -14.00 -11.38
CA LEU A 493 -17.52 -15.14 -12.28
C LEU A 493 -18.69 -16.15 -12.27
N GLN A 494 -19.46 -16.25 -11.19
CA GLN A 494 -20.62 -17.15 -11.06
C GLN A 494 -21.94 -16.50 -11.48
N GLU A 495 -22.11 -15.21 -11.21
CA GLU A 495 -23.18 -14.41 -11.80
C GLU A 495 -22.65 -13.82 -13.10
N GLY A 496 -22.90 -14.54 -14.20
CA GLY A 496 -22.72 -14.04 -15.56
C GLY A 496 -23.67 -12.88 -15.88
N GLU A 497 -23.65 -11.81 -15.09
CA GLU A 497 -24.07 -10.50 -15.58
C GLU A 497 -23.02 -10.08 -16.60
N ARG A 498 -23.40 -10.32 -17.86
CA ARG A 498 -22.68 -9.97 -19.07
C ARG A 498 -21.92 -8.65 -18.86
N PRO A 499 -20.59 -8.58 -19.09
CA PRO A 499 -20.00 -7.28 -19.41
C PRO A 499 -20.83 -6.74 -20.57
N LEU A 500 -21.45 -5.56 -20.39
CA LEU A 500 -22.30 -4.86 -21.37
C LEU A 500 -22.28 -5.57 -22.72
N ALA A 501 -23.17 -6.55 -22.89
CA ALA A 501 -23.33 -7.21 -24.17
C ALA A 501 -23.90 -6.13 -25.07
N LEU A 502 -23.02 -5.46 -25.81
CA LEU A 502 -23.40 -4.74 -27.01
C LEU A 502 -24.01 -5.80 -27.92
N GLU A 503 -25.34 -5.92 -27.89
CA GLU A 503 -26.07 -6.64 -28.92
C GLU A 503 -25.62 -6.02 -30.24
N SER A 504 -24.81 -6.77 -30.98
CA SER A 504 -24.52 -6.45 -32.36
C SER A 504 -25.86 -6.45 -33.07
N GLY A 505 -26.30 -5.24 -33.45
CA GLY A 505 -27.47 -5.04 -34.27
C GLY A 505 -27.30 -5.87 -35.54
N GLY A 506 -27.93 -7.05 -35.54
CA GLY A 506 -28.05 -7.90 -36.71
C GLY A 506 -28.74 -7.10 -37.79
N THR A 507 -27.99 -6.82 -38.84
CA THR A 507 -28.48 -6.34 -40.12
C THR A 507 -29.62 -7.26 -40.55
N GLN A 508 -30.86 -6.78 -40.45
CA GLN A 508 -31.97 -7.33 -41.22
C GLN A 508 -31.67 -7.05 -42.69
N THR A 509 -31.06 -8.02 -43.36
CA THR A 509 -31.13 -8.11 -44.82
C THR A 509 -32.58 -8.36 -45.20
N GLN A 510 -33.24 -7.31 -45.70
CA GLN A 510 -34.43 -7.43 -46.52
C GLN A 510 -34.04 -8.22 -47.78
N ASP A 511 -34.31 -9.52 -47.79
CA ASP A 511 -34.52 -10.23 -49.05
C ASP A 511 -35.99 -10.07 -49.43
N GLY A 512 -36.22 -9.08 -50.29
CA GLY A 512 -37.40 -9.07 -51.13
C GLY A 512 -37.09 -9.84 -52.41
N ARG A 513 -37.93 -10.84 -52.72
CA ARG A 513 -38.61 -10.97 -54.02
C ARG A 513 -39.61 -12.13 -54.01
N GLU A 514 -40.68 -11.84 -54.73
CA GLU A 514 -41.82 -12.66 -55.15
C GLU A 514 -41.44 -14.01 -55.76
#